data_AF-A0A6B9YTN9-F1
#
_entry.id   AF-A0A6B9YTN9-F1
#
_cell.length_a   1.000
_cell.length_b   1.000
_cell.length_c   1.000
_cell.angle_alpha   90.00
_cell.angle_beta   90.00
_cell.angle_gamma   90.00
#
_symmetry.space_group_name_H-M   'P 1'
#
loop_
_entity.id
_entity.type
_entity.pdbx_description
1 polymer ?
#
loop_
_entity_poly.entity_id
_entity_poly.type
_entity_poly.pdbx_seq_one_letter_code
_entity_poly.pdbx_strand_id
1 'polypeptide(L)' 'MRTRATFLALALAATLPAIAQTASNTLTPQEKAQGWHLLFDGKTSNGWHGDHSPNFPTTGWQVKDGMISVTEHGGCSV' A
#
# COMPACT_ATOMS: atom_id res chain seq x y z
N MET A 1 11.67 -12.69 -64.01
CA MET A 1 10.38 -12.39 -63.34
C MET A 1 10.15 -13.44 -62.26
N ARG A 2 10.46 -13.10 -60.99
CA ARG A 2 10.25 -13.94 -59.80
C ARG A 2 9.78 -13.02 -58.68
N THR A 3 8.51 -13.14 -58.33
CA THR A 3 7.85 -12.47 -57.21
C THR A 3 8.54 -12.83 -55.89
N ARG A 4 8.87 -11.83 -55.07
CA ARG A 4 9.23 -12.03 -53.66
C ARG A 4 8.33 -11.14 -52.81
N ALA A 5 7.16 -11.68 -52.48
CA ALA A 5 6.30 -11.13 -51.44
C ALA A 5 7.08 -11.20 -50.11
N THR A 6 7.47 -10.05 -49.58
CA THR A 6 8.06 -9.95 -48.25
C THR A 6 6.98 -9.40 -47.33
N PHE A 7 6.20 -10.31 -46.73
CA PHE A 7 5.37 -10.00 -45.58
C PHE A 7 6.28 -9.97 -44.35
N LEU A 8 6.68 -8.78 -43.90
CA LEU A 8 7.33 -8.63 -42.60
C LEU A 8 6.21 -8.39 -41.57
N ALA A 9 5.78 -9.47 -40.91
CA ALA A 9 4.85 -9.40 -39.80
C ALA A 9 5.47 -8.60 -38.65
N LEU A 10 4.95 -7.41 -38.38
CA LEU A 10 5.24 -6.67 -37.16
C LEU A 10 4.62 -7.45 -35.98
N ALA A 11 5.43 -8.23 -35.29
CA ALA A 11 5.05 -8.81 -34.00
C ALA A 11 5.04 -7.68 -32.95
N LEU A 12 3.88 -7.06 -32.77
CA LEU A 12 3.63 -6.14 -31.66
C LEU A 12 3.52 -6.95 -30.37
N ALA A 13 4.66 -7.21 -29.72
CA ALA A 13 4.69 -7.78 -28.38
C ALA A 13 4.08 -6.75 -27.42
N ALA A 14 2.82 -6.94 -27.06
CA ALA A 14 2.15 -6.15 -26.04
C ALA A 14 2.85 -6.38 -24.69
N THR A 15 3.62 -5.39 -24.24
CA THR A 15 4.17 -5.37 -22.89
C THR A 15 3.00 -5.17 -21.91
N LEU A 16 2.52 -6.25 -21.31
CA LEU A 16 1.60 -6.14 -20.18
C LEU A 16 2.35 -5.46 -19.03
N PRO A 17 1.87 -4.32 -18.48
CA PRO A 17 2.46 -3.76 -17.29
C PRO A 17 2.31 -4.77 -16.16
N ALA A 18 3.42 -5.18 -15.56
CA ALA A 18 3.39 -5.97 -14.34
C ALA A 18 2.72 -5.13 -13.26
N ILE A 19 1.59 -5.61 -12.73
CA ILE A 19 0.94 -4.99 -11.58
C ILE A 19 1.87 -5.22 -10.39
N ALA A 20 2.68 -4.21 -10.06
CA ALA A 20 3.50 -4.25 -8.86
C ALA A 20 2.58 -4.22 -7.65
N GLN A 21 2.41 -5.36 -6.98
CA GLN A 21 1.74 -5.40 -5.69
C GLN A 21 2.63 -4.69 -4.68
N THR A 22 2.30 -3.44 -4.36
CA THR A 22 2.96 -2.69 -3.30
C THR A 22 2.74 -3.39 -1.97
N ALA A 23 3.82 -3.72 -1.27
CA ALA A 23 3.73 -4.23 0.09
C ALA A 23 3.00 -3.20 0.98
N SER A 24 2.08 -3.67 1.82
CA SER A 24 1.35 -2.81 2.77
C SER A 24 2.32 -2.03 3.66
N ASN A 25 1.91 -0.82 4.07
CA ASN A 25 2.68 0.05 4.95
C ASN A 25 4.10 0.36 4.42
N THR A 26 4.26 0.48 3.10
CA THR A 26 5.52 0.84 2.44
C THR A 26 5.25 1.83 1.31
N LEU A 27 6.08 2.86 1.22
CA LEU A 27 6.06 3.79 0.09
C LEU A 27 7.02 3.33 -1.01
N THR A 28 6.54 3.39 -2.24
CA THR A 28 7.35 3.25 -3.45
C THR A 28 8.37 4.39 -3.57
N PRO A 29 9.43 4.23 -4.39
CA PRO A 29 10.37 5.31 -4.66
C PRO A 29 9.70 6.56 -5.24
N GLN A 30 8.70 6.39 -6.10
CA GLN A 30 7.91 7.49 -6.65
C GLN A 30 7.07 8.18 -5.56
N GLU A 31 6.42 7.38 -4.72
CA GLU A 31 5.85 7.71 -3.41
C GLU A 31 6.64 8.82 -2.69
N LYS A 32 7.87 8.43 -2.37
CA LYS A 32 8.80 9.26 -1.60
C LYS A 32 9.25 10.50 -2.38
N ALA A 33 9.49 10.37 -3.69
CA ALA A 33 9.89 11.49 -4.54
C ALA A 33 8.80 12.58 -4.66
N GLN A 34 7.54 12.18 -4.54
CA GLN A 34 6.38 13.07 -4.53
C GLN A 34 6.12 13.70 -3.15
N GLY A 35 6.93 13.38 -2.13
CA GLY A 35 6.81 13.95 -0.79
C GLY A 35 5.78 13.26 0.10
N TRP A 36 5.36 12.03 -0.22
CA TRP A 36 4.51 11.26 0.68
C TRP A 36 5.25 10.83 1.94
N HIS A 37 4.52 10.81 3.06
CA HIS A 37 5.02 10.37 4.35
C HIS A 37 4.20 9.19 4.88
N LEU A 38 4.90 8.18 5.38
CA LEU A 38 4.27 7.00 5.96
C LEU A 38 3.90 7.29 7.42
N LEU A 39 2.61 7.39 7.71
CA LEU A 39 2.10 7.66 9.06
C LEU A 39 1.97 6.41 9.93
N PHE A 40 1.93 5.23 9.31
CA PHE A 40 1.85 3.96 10.02
C PHE A 40 2.77 2.94 9.34
N ASP A 41 3.66 2.37 10.14
CA ASP A 41 4.71 1.44 9.69
C ASP A 41 4.25 -0.02 9.67
N GLY A 42 3.00 -0.30 10.05
CA GLY A 42 2.47 -1.67 10.17
C GLY A 42 2.85 -2.39 11.46
N LYS A 43 3.63 -1.78 12.36
CA LYS A 43 4.27 -2.46 13.49
C LYS A 43 4.07 -1.74 14.81
N THR A 44 4.13 -0.41 14.81
CA THR A 44 4.11 0.42 16.01
C THR A 44 2.97 1.41 15.97
N SER A 45 2.52 1.85 17.14
CA SER A 45 1.57 2.93 17.29
C SER A 45 2.25 4.31 17.31
N ASN A 46 3.46 4.42 16.76
CA ASN A 46 4.21 5.68 16.78
C ASN A 46 3.43 6.77 16.01
N GLY A 47 3.26 7.94 16.63
CA GLY A 47 2.45 9.03 16.08
C GLY A 47 0.94 8.88 16.31
N TRP A 48 0.48 7.74 16.85
CA TRP A 48 -0.91 7.50 17.18
C TRP A 48 -1.14 7.61 18.69
N HIS A 49 -2.17 8.36 19.06
CA HIS A 49 -2.55 8.58 20.45
C HIS A 49 -4.07 8.71 20.54
N GLY A 50 -4.62 8.59 21.74
CA GLY A 50 -6.05 8.79 21.95
C GLY A 50 -6.44 10.27 21.83
N ASP A 51 -7.67 10.57 21.43
CA ASP A 51 -8.18 11.95 21.30
C ASP A 51 -7.98 12.79 22.58
N HIS A 52 -8.08 12.15 23.75
CA HIS A 52 -7.93 12.78 25.07
C HIS A 52 -6.71 12.27 25.85
N SER A 53 -5.75 11.61 25.19
CA SER A 53 -4.60 10.99 25.84
C SER A 53 -3.33 11.16 24.99
N PRO A 54 -2.19 11.52 25.57
CA PRO A 54 -0.92 11.60 24.83
C PRO A 54 -0.38 10.23 24.43
N ASN A 55 -0.95 9.14 24.94
CA ASN A 55 -0.52 7.77 24.70
C ASN A 55 -1.51 7.03 23.79
N PHE A 56 -1.01 6.01 23.09
CA PHE A 56 -1.87 5.07 22.39
C PHE A 56 -2.82 4.36 23.37
N PRO A 57 -4.12 4.21 23.05
CA PRO A 57 -5.07 3.57 23.94
C PRO A 57 -4.65 2.15 24.32
N THR A 58 -4.75 1.80 25.60
CA THR A 58 -4.48 0.44 26.10
C THR A 58 -5.66 -0.51 25.90
N THR A 59 -6.85 0.04 25.64
CA THR A 59 -8.09 -0.69 25.39
C THR A 59 -8.80 -0.11 24.17
N GLY A 60 -9.56 -0.93 23.46
CA GLY A 60 -10.37 -0.48 22.31
C GLY A 60 -9.62 -0.43 20.98
N TRP A 61 -8.29 -0.41 21.01
CA TRP A 61 -7.44 -0.37 19.83
C TRP A 61 -6.26 -1.33 19.97
N GLN A 62 -5.83 -1.92 18.86
CA GLN A 62 -4.66 -2.79 18.80
C GLN A 62 -3.86 -2.57 17.51
N VAL A 63 -2.56 -2.80 17.58
CA VAL A 63 -1.68 -2.92 16.41
C VAL A 63 -1.37 -4.40 16.22
N LYS A 64 -1.86 -5.01 15.14
CA LYS A 64 -1.64 -6.43 14.85
C LYS A 64 -1.70 -6.70 13.35
N ASP A 65 -0.87 -7.63 12.88
CA ASP A 65 -0.88 -8.12 11.49
C ASP A 65 -0.77 -7.01 10.43
N GLY A 66 0.01 -5.96 10.71
CA GLY A 66 0.17 -4.85 9.76
C GLY A 66 -0.97 -3.82 9.81
N MET A 67 -1.84 -3.86 10.82
CA MET A 67 -3.05 -3.02 10.93
C MET A 67 -3.16 -2.37 12.30
N ILE A 68 -3.69 -1.13 12.33
CA ILE A 68 -4.33 -0.55 13.51
C ILE A 68 -5.80 -0.89 13.42
N SER A 69 -6.32 -1.65 14.39
CA SER A 69 -7.72 -2.07 14.39
C SER A 69 -8.40 -1.80 15.73
N VAL A 70 -9.72 -1.65 15.66
CA VAL A 70 -10.58 -1.50 16.82
C VAL A 70 -10.87 -2.88 17.40
N THR A 71 -10.76 -3.02 18.72
CA THR A 71 -11.10 -4.26 19.43
C THR A 71 -12.59 -4.28 19.78
N GLU A 72 -13.21 -5.45 19.89
CA GLU A 72 -14.64 -5.62 20.26
C GLU A 72 -15.09 -4.78 21.47
N HIS A 73 -14.21 -4.57 22.45
CA HIS A 73 -14.54 -3.85 23.69
C HIS A 73 -14.45 -2.32 23.61
N GLY A 74 -14.08 -1.71 22.49
CA GLY A 74 -13.87 -0.25 22.46
C GLY A 74 -14.04 0.45 21.12
N GLY A 75 -14.68 -0.20 20.14
CA GLY A 75 -15.30 0.52 19.04
C GLY A 75 -16.57 1.16 19.54
N CYS A 76 -16.71 2.48 19.33
CA CYS A 76 -17.91 3.26 19.67
C CYS A 76 -19.16 2.38 19.74
N SER A 77 -19.63 2.13 20.96
CA SER A 77 -20.94 1.54 21.17
C SER A 77 -21.94 2.49 20.51
N VAL A 78 -22.49 2.06 19.37
CA VAL A 78 -23.69 2.67 18.77
C VAL A 78 -24.92 2.32 19.59
#